data_AF-A0A965PQ96-F1
#
_entry.id   AF-A0A965PQ96-F1
#
_cell.length_a   1.000
_cell.length_b   1.000
_cell.length_c   1.000
_cell.angle_alpha   90.00
_cell.angle_beta   90.00
_cell.angle_gamma   90.00
#
_symmetry.space_group_name_H-M   'P 1'
#
loop_
_entity.id
_entity.type
_entity.pdbx_description
1 polymer ?
#
loop_
_entity_poly.entity_id
_entity_poly.type
_entity_poly.pdbx_seq_one_letter_code
_entity_poly.pdbx_strand_id
1 'polypeptide(L)' 'TDGLWDDGRTDEDQIGATYEELERAMETGEGPGLEPLLKFSNMNSHKMNPIPTFKL' A
#
# COMPACT_ATOMS: atom_id res chain seq x y z
N THR A 1 5.18 5.09 12.18
CA THR A 1 5.01 3.91 13.05
C THR A 1 3.56 3.87 13.43
N ASP A 2 2.93 2.72 13.16
CA ASP A 2 1.51 2.46 13.34
C ASP A 2 1.07 2.28 14.80
N GLY A 3 2.02 2.28 15.74
CA GLY A 3 1.75 2.08 17.17
C GLY A 3 1.27 0.66 17.53
N LEU A 4 1.42 -0.31 16.62
CA LEU A 4 0.96 -1.70 16.83
C LEU A 4 2.02 -2.60 17.46
N TRP A 5 3.29 -2.18 17.46
CA TRP A 5 4.40 -2.98 17.96
C TRP A 5 5.32 -2.16 18.88
N ASP A 6 5.72 -2.76 19.99
CA ASP A 6 6.69 -2.18 20.94
C ASP A 6 8.13 -2.16 20.38
N ASP A 7 8.37 -2.86 19.26
CA ASP A 7 9.68 -2.99 18.61
C ASP A 7 10.05 -1.82 17.68
N GLY A 8 9.16 -0.82 17.55
CA GLY A 8 9.44 0.41 16.83
C GLY A 8 9.45 0.28 15.30
N ARG A 9 8.95 -0.83 14.74
CA ARG A 9 8.80 -0.98 13.29
C ARG A 9 8.04 0.20 12.69
N THR A 10 8.57 0.72 11.58
CA THR A 10 7.96 1.82 10.84
C THR A 10 7.04 1.31 9.74
N ASP A 11 6.20 2.19 9.20
CA ASP A 11 5.30 1.83 8.10
C ASP A 11 6.11 1.50 6.83
N GLU A 12 7.24 2.20 6.63
CA GLU A 12 8.16 1.98 5.51
C GLU A 12 8.81 0.60 5.58
N ASP A 13 9.19 0.13 6.78
CA ASP A 13 9.74 -1.22 6.97
C ASP A 13 8.69 -2.32 6.68
N GLN A 14 7.43 -2.06 7.01
CA GLN A 14 6.34 -3.02 6.81
C GLN A 14 5.89 -3.09 5.35
N ILE A 15 5.87 -1.95 4.67
CA ILE A 15 5.48 -1.84 3.25
C ILE A 15 6.67 -2.18 2.34
N GLY A 16 7.90 -1.96 2.79
CA GLY A 16 9.11 -2.16 1.99
C GLY A 16 9.33 -1.06 0.94
N ALA A 17 8.81 0.15 1.19
CA ALA A 17 9.00 1.33 0.36
C ALA A 17 8.90 2.59 1.22
N THR A 18 9.65 3.63 0.85
CA THR A 18 9.53 4.94 1.50
C THR A 18 8.30 5.69 0.98
N TYR A 19 7.83 6.67 1.76
CA TYR A 19 6.72 7.53 1.33
C TYR A 19 7.02 8.27 0.01
N GLU A 20 8.24 8.81 -0.13
CA GLU A 20 8.65 9.53 -1.34
C GLU A 20 8.63 8.64 -2.60
N GLU A 21 9.04 7.37 -2.47
CA GLU A 21 9.02 6.42 -3.58
C GLU A 21 7.60 6.04 -4.00
N LEU A 22 6.69 5.90 -3.04
CA LEU A 22 5.28 5.63 -3.31
C LEU A 22 4.60 6.84 -3.95
N GLU A 23 4.87 8.06 -3.46
CA GLU A 23 4.35 9.30 -4.06
C GLU A 23 4.79 9.44 -5.51
N ARG A 24 6.09 9.28 -5.77
CA ARG A 24 6.61 9.30 -7.14
C ARG A 24 5.96 8.23 -8.02
N ALA A 25 5.77 7.01 -7.51
CA ALA A 25 5.14 5.93 -8.26
C ALA A 25 3.66 6.24 -8.57
N MET A 26 2.94 6.90 -7.65
CA MET A 26 1.56 7.34 -7.89
C MET A 26 1.47 8.44 -8.95
N GLU A 27 2.42 9.37 -8.98
CA GLU A 27 2.41 10.50 -9.92
C GLU A 27 2.92 10.13 -11.32
N THR A 28 3.97 9.32 -11.38
CA THR A 28 4.70 9.04 -12.63
C THR A 28 4.41 7.66 -13.20
N GLY A 29 3.87 6.74 -12.39
CA GLY A 29 3.69 5.34 -12.78
C GLY A 29 5.00 4.57 -12.92
N GLU A 30 6.11 5.09 -12.40
CA GLU A 30 7.45 4.52 -12.55
C GLU A 30 8.26 4.61 -11.24
N GLY A 31 9.37 3.86 -11.18
CA GLY A 31 10.32 3.91 -10.07
C GLY A 31 10.21 2.73 -9.08
N PRO A 32 11.05 2.73 -8.04
CA PRO A 32 11.19 1.60 -7.12
C PRO A 32 9.94 1.34 -6.27
N GLY A 33 9.14 2.37 -5.98
CA GLY A 33 7.87 2.24 -5.24
C GLY A 33 6.72 1.61 -6.05
N LEU A 34 6.87 1.40 -7.36
CA LEU A 34 5.77 0.94 -8.21
C LEU A 34 5.32 -0.48 -7.90
N GLU A 35 6.27 -1.40 -7.69
CA GLU A 35 5.94 -2.79 -7.36
C GLU A 35 5.17 -2.91 -6.03
N PRO A 36 5.65 -2.36 -4.90
CA PRO A 36 4.90 -2.41 -3.65
C PRO A 36 3.57 -1.67 -3.73
N LEU A 37 3.51 -0.53 -4.42
CA LEU A 37 2.26 0.21 -4.66
C LEU A 37 1.20 -0.66 -5.34
N LEU A 38 1.54 -1.28 -6.48
CA LEU A 38 0.60 -2.10 -7.24
C LEU A 38 0.18 -3.35 -6.45
N LYS A 39 1.13 -4.00 -5.79
CA LYS A 39 0.88 -5.20 -4.98
C LYS A 39 -0.12 -4.92 -3.86
N PHE A 40 0.16 -3.93 -3.01
CA PHE A 40 -0.72 -3.60 -1.89
C PHE A 40 -2.04 -2.99 -2.33
N SER A 41 -2.06 -2.16 -3.37
CA SER A 41 -3.30 -1.60 -3.93
C SER A 41 -4.26 -2.71 -4.39
N ASN A 42 -3.73 -3.72 -5.10
CA ASN A 42 -4.54 -4.85 -5.56
C ASN A 42 -5.06 -5.69 -4.40
N MET A 43 -4.19 -6.05 -3.45
CA MET A 43 -4.56 -6.83 -2.27
C MET A 43 -5.59 -6.11 -1.39
N ASN A 44 -5.45 -4.80 -1.23
CA ASN A 44 -6.29 -3.97 -0.35
C ASN A 44 -7.49 -3.35 -1.05
N SER A 45 -7.75 -3.69 -2.32
CA SER A 45 -8.89 -3.16 -3.08
C SER A 45 -10.25 -3.38 -2.40
N HIS A 46 -10.38 -4.43 -1.58
CA HIS A 46 -11.55 -4.72 -0.76
C HIS A 46 -11.81 -3.70 0.36
N LYS A 47 -10.82 -2.89 0.74
CA LYS A 47 -10.97 -1.77 1.69
C LYS A 47 -11.52 -0.50 1.04
N MET A 48 -11.38 -0.40 -0.29
CA MET A 48 -11.80 0.77 -1.07
C MET A 48 -13.12 0.55 -1.80
N ASN A 49 -13.34 -0.68 -2.29
CA ASN A 49 -14.55 -1.05 -3.00
C ASN A 49 -15.66 -1.48 -2.03
N PRO A 50 -16.93 -1.23 -2.37
CA PRO A 50 -18.06 -1.77 -1.61
C PRO A 50 -17.98 -3.28 -1.47
N ILE A 51 -18.52 -3.80 -0.36
CA ILE A 51 -18.59 -5.24 -0.10
C ILE A 51 -19.24 -5.94 -1.31
N PRO A 52 -18.53 -6.84 -2.00
CA PRO A 52 -19.07 -7.53 -3.16
C PRO A 52 -20.30 -8.35 -2.76
N THR A 53 -21.40 -8.16 -3.48
CA THR A 53 -22.62 -8.94 -3.31
C THR A 53 -22.90 -9.73 -4.58
N PHE A 54 -23.56 -10.88 -4.41
CA PHE A 54 -24.02 -11.67 -5.55
C PHE A 54 -25.05 -10.88 -6.35
N LYS A 55 -24.90 -10.85 -7.69
CA LYS A 55 -25.86 -10.25 -8.62
C LYS A 55 -26.56 -11.38 -9.38
N LEU A 56 -27.89 -11.36 -9.37
CA LEU A 56 -28.78 -12.26 -10.13
C LEU A 56 -28.75 -11.92 -11.62
#